data_AF-A0AAV7NMV5-F1
#
_entry.id   AF-A0AAV7NMV5-F1
#
_cell.length_a   1.000
_cell.length_b   1.000
_cell.length_c   1.000
_cell.angle_alpha   90.00
_cell.angle_beta   90.00
_cell.angle_gamma   90.00
#
_symmetry.space_group_name_H-M   'P 1'
#
loop_
_entity.id
_entity.type
_entity.pdbx_description
1 polymer ?
#
loop_
_entity_poly.entity_id
_entity_poly.type
_entity_poly.pdbx_seq_one_letter_code
_entity_poly.pdbx_strand_id
1 'polypeptide(L)'
;MAGMGCLFSGTGAGRSQDAAAQDSQKLDAVLAAVEHIGNSLLSKARAERLSLLERLRRLNYAAHSARTHASADKSGKLLAWLVRGDRDHGPIMEVRSEAGGLLHRPGEIHSAFKQHCQALYDSRALSPERFCNEFLVSVELPCLTADQGRTLLVEIQASIRELESGKTPGPNGLPADFYKAFTSILAPKLLRVYEEAVRRGCLTTSQWEALLVSLPKPVKFADINGLVEDAFEE
;
A
#
# COMPACT_ATOMS: atom_id res chain seq x y z
N MET A 1 48.05 -56.29 -65.95
CA MET A 1 46.69 -56.65 -65.50
C MET A 1 46.53 -56.22 -64.07
N ALA A 2 45.41 -55.55 -63.80
CA ALA A 2 45.11 -54.83 -62.55
C ALA A 2 44.49 -55.74 -61.48
N GLY A 3 44.56 -55.30 -60.22
CA GLY A 3 43.62 -55.71 -59.18
C GLY A 3 44.27 -56.32 -57.95
N MET A 4 44.62 -55.50 -56.96
CA MET A 4 44.88 -55.96 -55.60
C MET A 4 44.29 -54.93 -54.64
N GLY A 5 43.15 -55.27 -54.06
CA GLY A 5 42.45 -54.46 -53.07
C GLY A 5 41.50 -55.34 -52.27
N CYS A 6 41.82 -55.56 -51.00
CA CYS A 6 40.87 -55.98 -49.98
C CYS A 6 41.37 -55.44 -48.63
N LEU A 7 40.74 -54.35 -48.20
CA LEU A 7 40.77 -53.85 -46.82
C LEU A 7 39.58 -54.51 -46.09
N PHE A 8 39.86 -55.20 -45.00
CA PHE A 8 38.84 -55.65 -44.05
C PHE A 8 38.84 -54.68 -42.86
N SER A 9 37.80 -53.84 -42.75
CA SER A 9 37.53 -53.05 -41.55
C SER A 9 36.46 -53.77 -40.73
N GLY A 10 36.81 -54.14 -39.49
CA GLY A 10 35.86 -54.67 -38.51
C GLY A 10 34.99 -53.56 -37.92
N THR A 11 33.68 -53.68 -38.08
CA THR A 11 32.64 -52.84 -37.47
C THR A 11 32.17 -53.47 -36.15
N GLY A 12 32.32 -52.77 -35.04
CA GLY A 12 31.85 -53.25 -33.74
C GLY A 12 31.99 -52.24 -32.60
N ALA A 13 31.31 -51.09 -32.68
CA ALA A 13 31.29 -50.10 -31.59
C ALA A 13 30.04 -49.19 -31.53
N GLY A 14 28.92 -49.55 -32.18
CA GLY A 14 27.76 -48.64 -32.32
C GLY A 14 26.51 -48.98 -31.49
N ARG A 15 26.35 -50.20 -30.96
CA ARG A 15 25.05 -50.63 -30.38
C ARG A 15 24.87 -50.37 -28.89
N SER A 16 25.92 -50.06 -28.14
CA SER A 16 25.84 -49.91 -26.68
C SER A 16 25.57 -48.48 -26.21
N GLN A 17 25.94 -47.46 -27.00
CA GLN A 17 25.72 -46.05 -26.63
C GLN A 17 24.28 -45.58 -26.91
N ASP A 18 23.65 -46.09 -27.97
CA ASP A 18 22.27 -45.73 -28.33
C ASP A 18 21.25 -46.27 -27.31
N ALA A 19 21.48 -47.45 -26.74
CA ALA A 19 20.62 -48.05 -25.72
C ALA A 19 20.69 -47.27 -24.39
N ALA A 20 21.88 -46.85 -23.97
CA ALA A 20 22.07 -46.06 -22.75
C ALA A 20 21.47 -44.64 -22.86
N ALA A 21 21.56 -44.02 -24.05
CA ALA A 21 20.93 -42.73 -24.31
C ALA A 21 19.39 -42.86 -24.31
N GLN A 22 18.86 -43.94 -24.88
CA GLN A 22 17.42 -44.19 -24.92
C GLN A 22 16.84 -44.51 -23.53
N ASP A 23 17.61 -45.16 -22.67
CA ASP A 23 17.21 -45.43 -21.28
C ASP A 23 17.31 -44.18 -20.38
N SER A 24 18.30 -43.31 -20.60
CA SER A 24 18.36 -41.99 -19.94
C SER A 24 17.16 -41.12 -20.32
N GLN A 25 16.79 -41.12 -21.61
CA GLN A 25 15.68 -40.32 -22.11
C GLN A 25 14.32 -40.82 -21.58
N LYS A 26 14.17 -42.13 -21.38
CA LYS A 26 13.01 -42.71 -20.68
C LYS A 26 12.99 -42.33 -19.20
N LEU A 27 14.13 -42.29 -18.53
CA LEU A 27 14.24 -41.89 -17.13
C LEU A 27 13.83 -40.42 -16.94
N ASP A 28 14.30 -39.53 -17.81
CA ASP A 28 13.95 -38.10 -17.79
C ASP A 28 12.47 -37.88 -18.09
N ALA A 29 11.89 -38.64 -19.02
CA ALA A 29 10.46 -38.60 -19.31
C ALA A 29 9.61 -39.08 -18.11
N VAL A 30 10.08 -40.09 -17.38
CA VAL A 30 9.43 -40.56 -16.14
C VAL A 30 9.55 -39.50 -15.04
N LEU A 31 10.71 -38.86 -14.88
CA LEU A 31 10.93 -37.77 -13.92
C LEU A 31 10.01 -36.58 -14.19
N ALA A 32 9.93 -36.13 -15.45
CA ALA A 32 9.04 -35.04 -15.86
C ALA A 32 7.55 -35.39 -15.65
N ALA A 33 7.16 -36.65 -15.88
CA ALA A 33 5.81 -37.12 -15.60
C ALA A 33 5.50 -37.11 -14.09
N VAL A 34 6.44 -37.55 -13.26
CA VAL A 34 6.31 -37.52 -11.79
C VAL A 34 6.23 -36.09 -11.27
N GLU A 35 7.04 -35.17 -11.79
CA GLU A 35 6.99 -33.75 -11.44
C GLU A 35 5.68 -33.09 -11.86
N HIS A 36 5.18 -33.40 -13.06
CA HIS A 36 3.90 -32.89 -13.54
C HIS A 36 2.72 -33.39 -12.67
N ILE A 37 2.74 -34.67 -12.28
CA ILE A 37 1.74 -35.24 -11.35
C ILE A 37 1.85 -34.55 -9.98
N GLY A 38 3.05 -34.36 -9.45
CA GLY A 38 3.30 -33.65 -8.20
C GLY A 38 2.78 -32.21 -8.22
N ASN A 39 3.06 -31.47 -9.28
CA ASN A 39 2.60 -30.09 -9.46
C ASN A 39 1.07 -29.99 -9.64
N SER A 40 0.45 -30.97 -10.32
CA SER A 40 -1.01 -31.06 -10.44
C SER A 40 -1.70 -31.36 -9.10
N LEU A 41 -1.12 -32.24 -8.29
CA LEU A 41 -1.63 -32.53 -6.95
C LEU A 41 -1.45 -31.33 -6.01
N LEU A 42 -0.30 -30.65 -6.08
CA LEU A 42 -0.03 -29.44 -5.30
C LEU A 42 -0.96 -28.28 -5.69
N SER A 43 -1.28 -28.10 -6.98
CA SER A 43 -2.20 -27.04 -7.41
C SER A 43 -3.64 -27.32 -6.96
N LYS A 44 -4.09 -28.58 -7.03
CA LYS A 44 -5.39 -29.01 -6.48
C LYS A 44 -5.47 -28.78 -4.97
N ALA A 45 -4.46 -29.21 -4.21
CA ALA A 45 -4.41 -29.01 -2.76
C ALA A 45 -4.40 -27.52 -2.37
N ARG A 46 -3.72 -26.66 -3.15
CA ARG A 46 -3.74 -25.20 -2.96
C ARG A 46 -5.12 -24.62 -3.22
N ALA A 47 -5.81 -25.06 -4.27
CA ALA A 47 -7.16 -24.61 -4.60
C ALA A 47 -8.18 -25.02 -3.52
N GLU A 48 -8.10 -26.26 -3.03
CA GLU A 48 -8.93 -26.75 -1.92
C GLU A 48 -8.67 -25.98 -0.62
N ARG A 49 -7.40 -25.68 -0.30
CA ARG A 49 -7.07 -24.84 0.84
C ARG A 49 -7.68 -23.44 0.72
N LEU A 50 -7.63 -22.83 -0.47
CA LEU A 50 -8.22 -21.52 -0.71
C LEU A 50 -9.75 -21.55 -0.52
N SER A 51 -10.44 -22.55 -1.08
CA SER A 51 -11.89 -22.68 -0.91
C SER A 51 -12.30 -22.94 0.54
N LEU A 52 -11.52 -23.71 1.29
CA LEU A 52 -11.73 -23.93 2.73
C LEU A 52 -11.49 -22.65 3.54
N LEU A 53 -10.46 -21.86 3.21
CA LEU A 53 -10.22 -20.58 3.87
C LEU A 53 -11.35 -19.57 3.60
N GLU A 54 -11.90 -19.55 2.38
CA GLU A 54 -13.08 -18.75 2.05
C GLU A 54 -14.31 -19.20 2.84
N ARG A 55 -14.54 -20.51 2.95
CA ARG A 55 -15.64 -21.07 3.75
C ARG A 55 -15.50 -20.75 5.24
N LEU A 56 -14.29 -20.83 5.79
CA LEU A 56 -14.00 -20.44 7.18
C LEU A 56 -14.20 -18.94 7.40
N ARG A 57 -13.80 -18.09 6.45
CA ARG A 57 -14.09 -16.65 6.50
C ARG A 57 -15.61 -16.39 6.54
N ARG A 58 -16.40 -17.08 5.71
CA ARG A 58 -17.87 -16.96 5.70
C ARG A 58 -18.51 -17.41 7.02
N LEU A 59 -18.04 -18.51 7.61
CA LEU A 59 -18.56 -19.00 8.89
C LEU A 59 -18.19 -18.07 10.05
N ASN A 60 -16.94 -17.59 10.11
CA ASN A 60 -16.52 -16.59 11.09
C ASN A 60 -17.30 -15.28 10.93
N TYR A 61 -17.58 -14.86 9.69
CA TYR A 61 -18.46 -13.74 9.38
C TYR A 61 -19.87 -13.97 9.91
N ALA A 62 -20.51 -15.12 9.61
CA ALA A 62 -21.86 -15.41 10.07
C ALA A 62 -21.95 -15.45 11.61
N ALA A 63 -20.94 -16.02 12.27
CA ALA A 63 -20.87 -16.06 13.73
C ALA A 63 -20.66 -14.66 14.36
N HIS A 64 -19.87 -13.79 13.73
CA HIS A 64 -19.65 -12.43 14.21
C HIS A 64 -20.84 -11.51 13.89
N SER A 65 -21.39 -11.62 12.68
CA SER A 65 -22.56 -10.90 12.16
C SER A 65 -23.83 -11.20 12.97
N ALA A 66 -24.12 -12.48 13.26
CA ALA A 66 -25.26 -12.85 14.09
C ALA A 66 -25.18 -12.28 15.52
N ARG A 67 -23.96 -12.11 16.05
CA ARG A 67 -23.73 -11.54 17.39
C ARG A 67 -23.83 -10.01 17.41
N THR A 68 -23.51 -9.34 16.31
CA THR A 68 -23.42 -7.87 16.25
C THR A 68 -24.66 -7.23 15.62
N HIS A 69 -25.29 -7.78 14.58
CA HIS A 69 -26.35 -7.05 13.86
C HIS A 69 -27.64 -6.82 14.68
N ALA A 70 -28.04 -7.76 15.53
CA ALA A 70 -29.28 -7.66 16.28
C ALA A 70 -29.20 -6.73 17.51
N SER A 71 -28.00 -6.48 18.05
CA SER A 71 -27.80 -5.68 19.28
C SER A 71 -26.82 -4.50 19.18
N ALA A 72 -26.12 -4.33 18.05
CA ALA A 72 -25.06 -3.31 17.96
C ALA A 72 -25.57 -1.88 17.70
N ASP A 73 -24.78 -0.95 18.22
CA ASP A 73 -24.82 0.47 17.90
C ASP A 73 -24.47 0.76 16.43
N LYS A 74 -24.60 2.02 16.02
CA LYS A 74 -24.35 2.47 14.64
C LYS A 74 -22.94 2.07 14.15
N SER A 75 -21.94 2.09 15.03
CA SER A 75 -20.56 1.68 14.75
C SER A 75 -20.44 0.19 14.45
N GLY A 76 -21.09 -0.68 15.23
CA GLY A 76 -21.06 -2.13 14.99
C GLY A 76 -21.81 -2.52 13.71
N LYS A 77 -22.91 -1.84 13.38
CA LYS A 77 -23.58 -2.00 12.08
C LYS A 77 -22.71 -1.57 10.90
N LEU A 78 -21.99 -0.44 11.04
CA LEU A 78 -21.05 0.04 10.02
C LEU A 78 -19.86 -0.91 9.84
N LEU A 79 -19.30 -1.43 10.93
CA LEU A 79 -18.21 -2.41 10.89
C LEU A 79 -18.66 -3.68 10.17
N ALA A 80 -19.86 -4.17 10.47
CA ALA A 80 -20.39 -5.36 9.83
C ALA A 80 -20.73 -5.13 8.34
N TRP A 81 -21.12 -3.91 7.96
CA TRP A 81 -21.23 -3.48 6.55
C TRP A 81 -19.86 -3.38 5.85
N LEU A 82 -18.83 -2.87 6.52
CA LEU A 82 -17.48 -2.75 5.96
C LEU A 82 -16.82 -4.13 5.77
N VAL A 83 -17.04 -5.03 6.73
CA VAL A 83 -16.53 -6.41 6.75
C VAL A 83 -17.30 -7.31 5.79
N ARG A 84 -18.53 -6.94 5.39
CA ARG A 84 -19.32 -7.69 4.39
C ARG A 84 -18.57 -7.91 3.08
N GLY A 85 -17.56 -7.11 2.76
CA GLY A 85 -16.51 -7.47 1.81
C GLY A 85 -16.94 -7.53 0.34
N ASP A 86 -18.20 -7.83 0.04
CA ASP A 86 -18.81 -7.68 -1.28
C ASP A 86 -19.15 -6.21 -1.48
N ARG A 87 -18.09 -5.48 -1.76
CA ARG A 87 -18.19 -4.32 -2.62
C ARG A 87 -18.11 -4.87 -4.04
N ASP A 88 -19.28 -5.15 -4.61
CA ASP A 88 -19.54 -4.59 -5.93
C ASP A 88 -19.48 -3.07 -5.76
N HIS A 89 -18.27 -2.54 -5.66
CA HIS A 89 -18.03 -1.24 -6.24
C HIS A 89 -18.52 -1.38 -7.67
N GLY A 90 -19.64 -0.74 -8.01
CA GLY A 90 -20.18 -0.80 -9.37
C GLY A 90 -18.99 -0.66 -10.31
N PRO A 91 -18.71 -1.67 -11.17
CA PRO A 91 -17.49 -1.68 -11.95
C PRO A 91 -17.44 -0.34 -12.68
N ILE A 92 -16.25 0.25 -12.74
CA ILE A 92 -16.08 1.49 -13.51
C ILE A 92 -16.57 1.17 -14.92
N MET A 93 -17.70 1.73 -15.30
CA MET A 93 -18.41 1.34 -16.51
C MET A 93 -17.77 1.89 -17.77
N GLU A 94 -17.02 2.99 -17.61
CA GLU A 94 -16.45 3.72 -18.71
C GLU A 94 -15.24 4.54 -18.24
N VAL A 95 -14.15 4.48 -19.00
CA VAL A 95 -12.97 5.33 -18.83
C VAL A 95 -12.55 5.90 -20.17
N ARG A 96 -12.19 7.18 -20.20
CA ARG A 96 -11.62 7.84 -21.38
C ARG A 96 -10.14 7.48 -21.50
N SER A 97 -9.76 6.91 -22.65
CA SER A 97 -8.38 6.67 -23.04
C SER A 97 -7.66 7.96 -23.43
N GLU A 98 -6.33 7.96 -23.37
CA GLU A 98 -5.48 9.10 -23.79
C GLU A 98 -5.67 9.47 -25.27
N ALA A 99 -6.05 8.49 -26.12
CA ALA A 99 -6.42 8.72 -27.52
C ALA A 99 -7.84 9.31 -27.70
N GLY A 100 -8.53 9.65 -26.61
CA GLY A 100 -9.87 10.26 -26.62
C GLY A 100 -11.05 9.29 -26.70
N GLY A 101 -10.80 8.00 -26.98
CA GLY A 101 -11.82 6.95 -27.07
C GLY A 101 -12.37 6.50 -25.71
N LEU A 102 -13.62 6.08 -25.68
CA LEU A 102 -14.31 5.59 -24.48
C LEU A 102 -14.14 4.06 -24.37
N LEU A 103 -13.69 3.59 -23.21
CA LEU A 103 -13.42 2.18 -22.93
C LEU A 103 -14.45 1.65 -21.93
N HIS A 104 -15.13 0.56 -22.29
CA HIS A 104 -16.16 -0.07 -21.45
C HIS A 104 -15.77 -1.44 -20.93
N ARG A 105 -14.74 -2.10 -21.52
CA ARG A 105 -14.31 -3.43 -21.09
C ARG A 105 -13.44 -3.32 -19.85
N PRO A 106 -13.69 -4.11 -18.78
CA PRO A 106 -12.89 -4.06 -17.56
C PRO A 106 -11.39 -4.24 -17.81
N GLY A 107 -10.98 -5.16 -18.68
CA GLY A 107 -9.56 -5.38 -18.98
C GLY A 107 -8.87 -4.17 -19.61
N GLU A 108 -9.57 -3.47 -20.52
CA GLU A 108 -9.09 -2.26 -21.18
C GLU A 108 -9.01 -1.08 -20.18
N ILE A 109 -10.02 -0.96 -19.31
CA ILE A 109 -10.06 0.05 -18.24
C ILE A 109 -8.89 -0.13 -17.27
N HIS A 110 -8.63 -1.36 -16.81
CA HIS A 110 -7.50 -1.66 -15.93
C HIS A 110 -6.16 -1.35 -16.61
N SER A 111 -6.01 -1.69 -17.89
CA SER A 111 -4.79 -1.40 -18.65
C SER A 111 -4.58 0.10 -18.84
N ALA A 112 -5.63 0.85 -19.16
CA ALA A 112 -5.55 2.30 -19.31
C ALA A 112 -5.20 2.98 -17.98
N PHE A 113 -5.81 2.57 -16.87
CA PHE A 113 -5.48 3.09 -15.54
C PHE A 113 -4.03 2.78 -15.15
N LYS A 114 -3.58 1.54 -15.39
CA LYS A 114 -2.20 1.12 -15.15
C LYS A 114 -1.22 1.98 -15.96
N GLN A 115 -1.46 2.15 -17.26
CA GLN A 115 -0.60 2.94 -18.13
C GLN A 115 -0.55 4.40 -17.70
N HIS A 116 -1.69 4.99 -17.33
CA HIS A 116 -1.75 6.38 -16.86
C HIS A 116 -0.98 6.58 -15.55
N CYS A 117 -1.19 5.70 -14.56
CA CYS A 117 -0.43 5.76 -13.31
C CYS A 117 1.06 5.50 -13.55
N GLN A 118 1.42 4.54 -14.41
CA GLN A 118 2.80 4.33 -14.81
C GLN A 118 3.41 5.60 -15.40
N ALA A 119 2.75 6.24 -16.37
CA ALA A 119 3.23 7.50 -16.95
C ALA A 119 3.42 8.62 -15.90
N LEU A 120 2.48 8.77 -14.95
CA LEU A 120 2.57 9.75 -13.85
C LEU A 120 3.80 9.53 -12.97
N TYR A 121 4.21 8.28 -12.75
CA TYR A 121 5.31 7.92 -11.85
C TYR A 121 6.62 7.61 -12.59
N ASP A 122 6.58 7.29 -13.87
CA ASP A 122 7.74 7.08 -14.75
C ASP A 122 8.36 8.43 -15.15
N SER A 123 7.56 9.50 -15.22
CA SER A 123 8.04 10.84 -15.53
C SER A 123 8.68 11.57 -14.33
N ARG A 124 9.78 11.06 -13.76
CA ARG A 124 10.76 11.93 -13.06
C ARG A 124 12.09 11.24 -12.75
N ALA A 125 13.02 11.28 -13.70
CA ALA A 125 14.44 11.09 -13.42
C ALA A 125 15.25 12.27 -13.97
N LEU A 126 14.96 13.47 -13.46
CA LEU A 126 16.04 14.44 -13.24
C LEU A 126 16.52 14.15 -11.83
N SER A 127 17.81 13.81 -11.68
CA SER A 127 18.47 13.53 -10.40
C SER A 127 17.78 14.28 -9.24
N PRO A 128 17.03 13.58 -8.36
CA PRO A 128 16.16 14.23 -7.38
C PRO A 128 16.92 15.25 -6.54
N GLU A 129 18.18 14.94 -6.23
CA GLU A 129 19.10 15.82 -5.51
C GLU A 129 19.35 17.15 -6.23
N ARG A 130 19.58 17.15 -7.56
CA ARG A 130 19.83 18.40 -8.31
C ARG A 130 18.57 19.24 -8.43
N PHE A 131 17.43 18.62 -8.75
CA PHE A 131 16.16 19.36 -8.81
C PHE A 131 15.78 19.94 -7.45
N CYS A 132 15.90 19.16 -6.38
CA CYS A 132 15.63 19.63 -5.03
C CYS A 132 16.59 20.77 -4.65
N ASN A 133 17.89 20.63 -4.93
CA ASN A 133 18.84 21.70 -4.62
C ASN A 133 18.59 22.97 -5.46
N GLU A 134 18.33 22.84 -6.76
CA GLU A 134 18.01 23.97 -7.63
C GLU A 134 16.73 24.67 -7.20
N PHE A 135 15.69 23.90 -6.86
CA PHE A 135 14.45 24.43 -6.30
C PHE A 135 14.69 25.15 -4.97
N LEU A 136 15.37 24.51 -4.02
CA LEU A 136 15.64 25.10 -2.70
C LEU A 136 16.51 26.36 -2.79
N VAL A 137 17.43 26.43 -3.75
CA VAL A 137 18.24 27.63 -4.04
C VAL A 137 17.41 28.72 -4.71
N SER A 138 16.45 28.35 -5.57
CA SER A 138 15.55 29.30 -6.23
C SER A 138 14.55 29.97 -5.28
N VAL A 139 14.29 29.36 -4.12
CA VAL A 139 13.38 29.92 -3.12
C VAL A 139 14.14 30.92 -2.26
N GLU A 140 13.77 32.19 -2.38
CA GLU A 140 14.24 33.24 -1.47
C GLU A 140 13.57 33.05 -0.09
N LEU A 141 14.23 32.30 0.79
CA LEU A 141 13.79 32.17 2.17
C LEU A 141 14.21 33.42 2.97
N PRO A 142 13.28 34.09 3.68
CA PRO A 142 13.64 35.19 4.56
C PRO A 142 14.61 34.67 5.64
N CYS A 143 15.80 35.27 5.69
CA CYS A 143 16.82 34.92 6.68
C CYS A 143 16.66 35.80 7.92
N LEU A 144 16.70 35.19 9.10
CA LEU A 144 16.51 35.92 10.35
C LEU A 144 17.73 36.83 10.62
N THR A 145 17.51 38.13 10.84
CA THR A 145 18.56 39.08 11.23
C THR A 145 18.80 39.06 12.75
N ALA A 146 20.01 39.43 13.19
CA ALA A 146 20.44 39.32 14.60
C ALA A 146 19.54 40.07 15.61
N ASP A 147 18.81 41.10 15.19
CA ASP A 147 17.88 41.87 16.04
C ASP A 147 16.51 41.18 16.23
N GLN A 148 16.21 40.13 15.46
CA GLN A 148 14.92 39.42 15.53
C GLN A 148 14.83 38.42 16.68
N GLY A 149 15.92 38.14 17.40
CA GLY A 149 15.90 37.24 18.56
C GLY A 149 14.97 37.71 19.69
N ARG A 150 14.82 39.03 19.86
CA ARG A 150 13.85 39.61 20.82
C ARG A 150 12.41 39.48 20.34
N THR A 151 12.19 39.45 19.03
CA THR A 151 10.88 39.27 18.39
C THR A 151 10.36 37.84 18.58
N LEU A 152 11.25 36.83 18.54
CA LEU A 152 10.87 35.42 18.64
C LEU A 152 10.18 35.07 19.97
N LEU A 153 10.61 35.65 21.09
CA LEU A 153 9.93 35.38 22.37
C LEU A 153 8.50 35.92 22.37
N VAL A 154 8.29 37.11 21.80
CA VAL A 154 6.96 37.73 21.69
C VAL A 154 6.09 36.92 20.73
N GLU A 155 6.66 36.48 19.61
CA GLU A 155 5.99 35.62 18.64
C GLU A 155 5.59 34.28 19.24
N ILE A 156 6.47 33.59 19.97
CA ILE A 156 6.15 32.34 20.67
C ILE A 156 5.00 32.58 21.66
N GLN A 157 5.04 33.67 22.43
CA GLN A 157 3.96 34.01 23.36
C GLN A 157 2.63 34.29 22.65
N ALA A 158 2.65 34.99 21.52
CA ALA A 158 1.47 35.26 20.71
C ALA A 158 0.89 33.95 20.14
N SER A 159 1.73 33.12 19.52
CA SER A 159 1.35 31.83 18.96
C SER A 159 0.72 30.90 20.00
N ILE A 160 1.24 30.87 21.23
CA ILE A 160 0.64 30.08 22.32
C ILE A 160 -0.76 30.60 22.68
N ARG A 161 -0.96 31.92 22.69
CA ARG A 161 -2.26 32.54 23.01
C ARG A 161 -3.31 32.27 21.93
N GLU A 162 -2.88 32.18 20.67
CA GLU A 162 -3.74 31.94 19.51
C GLU A 162 -4.17 30.49 19.35
N LEU A 163 -3.58 29.53 20.08
CA LEU A 163 -3.98 28.12 20.01
C LEU A 163 -5.50 27.94 20.23
N GLU A 164 -6.17 27.17 19.39
CA GLU A 164 -7.60 26.91 19.54
C GLU A 164 -7.87 26.02 20.77
N SER A 165 -8.74 26.50 21.68
CA SER A 165 -9.18 25.73 22.85
C SER A 165 -10.20 24.66 22.46
N GLY A 166 -10.33 23.59 23.25
CA GLY A 166 -11.28 22.50 23.01
C GLY A 166 -10.88 21.48 21.93
N LYS A 167 -9.62 21.51 21.45
CA LYS A 167 -9.06 20.47 20.59
C LYS A 167 -8.56 19.28 21.42
N THR A 168 -8.55 18.11 20.78
CA THR A 168 -7.93 16.91 21.34
C THR A 168 -6.44 17.18 21.63
N PRO A 169 -5.93 16.88 22.83
CA PRO A 169 -4.53 17.05 23.14
C PRO A 169 -3.65 16.12 22.29
N GLY A 170 -2.40 16.52 22.09
CA GLY A 170 -1.40 15.69 21.41
C GLY A 170 -1.00 14.45 22.22
N PRO A 171 0.01 13.69 21.75
CA PRO A 171 0.48 12.49 22.44
C PRO A 171 1.00 12.73 23.87
N ASN A 172 1.32 13.97 24.22
CA ASN A 172 1.72 14.36 25.58
C ASN A 172 0.54 14.61 26.54
N GLY A 173 -0.71 14.55 26.06
CA GLY A 173 -1.91 14.72 26.88
C GLY A 173 -2.16 16.14 27.39
N LEU A 174 -1.38 17.14 26.98
CA LEU A 174 -1.54 18.53 27.42
C LEU A 174 -2.46 19.30 26.46
N PRO A 175 -3.57 19.90 26.94
CA PRO A 175 -4.48 20.67 26.09
C PRO A 175 -3.94 22.07 25.79
N ALA A 176 -4.49 22.75 24.79
CA ALA A 176 -4.14 24.14 24.44
C ALA A 176 -4.20 25.10 25.65
N ASP A 177 -5.20 24.92 26.53
CA ASP A 177 -5.40 25.75 27.72
C ASP A 177 -4.26 25.65 28.72
N PHE A 178 -3.58 24.50 28.79
CA PHE A 178 -2.38 24.33 29.60
C PHE A 178 -1.26 25.25 29.10
N TYR A 179 -0.99 25.25 27.79
CA TYR A 179 0.05 26.10 27.21
C TYR A 179 -0.25 27.58 27.43
N LYS A 180 -1.51 27.98 27.24
CA LYS A 180 -1.98 29.35 27.52
C LYS A 180 -1.73 29.75 28.97
N ALA A 181 -2.13 28.92 29.93
CA ALA A 181 -1.96 29.19 31.36
C ALA A 181 -0.50 29.35 31.77
N PHE A 182 0.41 28.57 31.18
CA PHE A 182 1.84 28.55 31.54
C PHE A 182 2.74 29.27 30.53
N THR A 183 2.18 30.14 29.68
CA THR A 183 2.90 30.83 28.60
C THR A 183 4.19 31.50 29.07
N SER A 184 4.16 32.19 30.22
CA SER A 184 5.31 32.92 30.79
C SER A 184 6.48 32.00 31.16
N ILE A 185 6.19 30.76 31.55
CA ILE A 185 7.18 29.76 31.96
C ILE A 185 7.65 28.96 30.74
N LEU A 186 6.75 28.64 29.82
CA LEU A 186 7.01 27.79 28.65
C LEU A 186 7.73 28.53 27.53
N ALA A 187 7.35 29.78 27.23
CA ALA A 187 7.92 30.51 26.10
C ALA A 187 9.45 30.65 26.16
N PRO A 188 10.07 31.02 27.31
CA PRO A 188 11.53 31.08 27.40
C PRO A 188 12.21 29.72 27.27
N LYS A 189 11.54 28.62 27.68
CA LYS A 189 12.06 27.26 27.54
C LYS A 189 12.01 26.79 26.09
N LEU A 190 10.89 27.08 25.40
CA LEU A 190 10.72 26.77 23.98
C LEU A 190 11.72 27.53 23.11
N LEU A 191 11.98 28.80 23.42
CA LEU A 191 13.00 29.59 22.72
C LEU A 191 14.38 28.90 22.76
N ARG A 192 14.80 28.42 23.95
CA ARG A 192 16.07 27.68 24.09
C ARG A 192 16.10 26.39 23.28
N VAL A 193 14.97 25.69 23.16
CA VAL A 193 14.86 24.47 22.35
C VAL A 193 15.03 24.80 20.87
N TYR A 194 14.41 25.87 20.37
CA TYR A 194 14.56 26.30 18.98
C TYR A 194 15.97 26.81 18.68
N GLU A 195 16.57 27.60 19.57
CA GLU A 195 17.97 28.04 19.44
C GLU A 195 18.93 26.85 19.38
N GLU A 196 18.70 25.82 20.20
CA GLU A 196 19.49 24.59 20.16
C GLU A 196 19.29 23.81 18.86
N ALA A 197 18.03 23.71 18.38
CA ALA A 197 17.71 23.01 17.14
C ALA A 197 18.34 23.67 15.92
N VAL A 198 18.33 25.01 15.86
CA VAL A 198 19.02 25.79 14.81
C VAL A 198 20.53 25.55 14.88
N ARG A 199 21.11 25.58 16.09
CA ARG A 199 22.56 25.36 16.28
C ARG A 199 23.00 23.95 15.86
N ARG A 200 22.19 22.93 16.15
CA ARG A 200 22.47 21.53 15.78
C ARG A 200 22.08 21.19 14.35
N GLY A 201 21.25 22.02 13.72
CA GLY A 201 20.64 21.72 12.43
C GLY A 201 19.61 20.58 12.48
N CYS A 202 19.13 20.19 13.67
CA CYS A 202 18.16 19.12 13.83
C CYS A 202 17.22 19.36 15.02
N LEU A 203 15.97 18.92 14.86
CA LEU A 203 14.97 18.89 15.94
C LEU A 203 15.21 17.68 16.87
N THR A 204 14.67 17.73 18.08
CA THR A 204 14.72 16.61 19.03
C THR A 204 13.92 15.41 18.52
N THR A 205 14.29 14.19 18.92
CA THR A 205 13.63 12.96 18.48
C THR A 205 12.13 12.96 18.75
N SER A 206 11.69 13.46 19.90
CA SER A 206 10.26 13.57 20.26
C SER A 206 9.45 14.47 19.32
N GLN A 207 10.08 15.45 18.66
CA GLN A 207 9.39 16.34 17.71
C GLN A 207 9.13 15.66 16.37
N TRP A 208 9.72 14.49 16.12
CA TRP A 208 9.46 13.64 14.95
C TRP A 208 8.35 12.63 15.17
N GLU A 209 7.84 12.49 16.39
CA GLU A 209 6.81 11.52 16.73
C GLU A 209 5.42 12.06 16.39
N ALA A 210 4.59 11.24 15.74
CA ALA A 210 3.22 11.59 15.39
C ALA A 210 2.25 10.47 15.84
N LEU A 211 1.10 10.87 16.42
CA LEU A 211 0.04 9.94 16.79
C LEU A 211 -0.96 9.82 15.64
N LEU A 212 -1.06 8.62 15.06
CA LEU A 212 -2.03 8.31 14.01
C LEU A 212 -3.29 7.70 14.62
N VAL A 213 -4.42 8.43 14.54
CA VAL A 213 -5.74 7.96 14.97
C VAL A 213 -6.68 7.91 13.79
N SER A 214 -7.33 6.76 13.56
CA SER A 214 -8.38 6.63 12.55
C SER A 214 -9.71 7.13 13.12
N LEU A 215 -10.28 8.15 12.48
CA LEU A 215 -11.60 8.68 12.85
C LEU A 215 -12.65 8.21 11.82
N PRO A 216 -13.73 7.55 12.26
CA PRO A 216 -14.81 7.16 11.36
C PRO A 216 -15.50 8.42 10.85
N LYS A 217 -15.59 8.57 9.53
CA LYS A 217 -16.35 9.67 8.92
C LYS A 217 -17.84 9.47 9.20
N PRO A 218 -18.59 10.52 9.59
CA PRO A 218 -20.04 10.42 9.68
C PRO A 218 -20.59 10.15 8.28
N VAL A 219 -21.15 8.96 8.07
CA VAL A 219 -21.91 8.65 6.85
C VAL A 219 -23.12 9.57 6.83
N LYS A 220 -23.35 10.30 5.73
CA LYS A 220 -24.61 11.03 5.54
C LYS A 220 -25.72 9.96 5.48
N PHE A 221 -26.61 9.94 6.48
CA PHE A 221 -27.69 8.96 6.60
C PHE A 221 -28.78 9.09 5.51
N ALA A 222 -28.65 10.02 4.56
CA ALA A 222 -29.64 10.23 3.50
C ALA A 222 -29.68 9.07 2.49
N ASP A 223 -28.57 8.35 2.28
CA ASP A 223 -28.48 7.36 1.19
C ASP A 223 -28.82 5.93 1.63
N ILE A 224 -29.02 5.68 2.93
CA ILE A 224 -29.29 4.34 3.47
C ILE A 224 -30.78 4.02 3.62
N ASN A 225 -31.66 5.02 3.67
CA ASN A 225 -33.10 4.74 3.79
C ASN A 225 -33.72 4.28 2.45
N GLY A 226 -33.18 4.69 1.30
CA GLY A 226 -33.61 4.16 0.01
C GLY A 226 -33.15 2.72 -0.23
N LEU A 227 -31.91 2.39 0.16
CA LEU A 227 -31.33 1.07 -0.04
C LEU A 227 -31.79 0.00 0.97
N VAL A 228 -32.40 0.40 2.08
CA VAL A 228 -32.97 -0.55 3.04
C VAL A 228 -34.39 -0.94 2.65
N GLU A 229 -35.19 -0.09 2.00
CA GLU A 229 -36.51 -0.52 1.52
C GLU A 229 -36.41 -1.39 0.26
N ASP A 230 -35.45 -1.12 -0.64
CA ASP A 230 -35.24 -1.95 -1.84
C ASP A 230 -34.66 -3.35 -1.55
N ALA A 231 -34.20 -3.62 -0.32
CA ALA A 231 -33.61 -4.91 0.07
C ALA A 231 -34.58 -5.85 0.83
N PHE A 232 -35.84 -5.43 1.02
CA PHE A 232 -36.88 -6.23 1.67
C PHE A 232 -38.09 -6.56 0.77
N GLU A 233 -38.07 -6.17 -0.51
CA GLU A 233 -38.99 -6.69 -1.53
C GLU A 233 -38.22 -7.49 -2.60
N GLU A 234 -37.74 -8.69 -2.24
CA GLU A 234 -37.71 -9.91 -3.07
C GLU A 234 -37.37 -11.14 -2.22
#